data_AF-A0A1D6JKS9-F1
#
_entry.id   AF-A0A1D6JKS9-F1
#
_cell.length_a   1.000
_cell.length_b   1.000
_cell.length_c   1.000
_cell.angle_alpha   90.00
_cell.angle_beta   90.00
_cell.angle_gamma   90.00
#
_symmetry.space_group_name_H-M   'P 1'
#
loop_
_entity.id
_entity.type
_entity.pdbx_description
1 polymer ?
#
loop_
_entity_poly.entity_id
_entity_poly.type
_entity_poly.pdbx_seq_one_letter_code
_entity_poly.pdbx_strand_id
1 'polypeptide(L)'
;MFHRLLRRAMPLPPPQSPLPAPRMPGVTGGRLFASLPSPPPLQSRREVHVWYLLPDELKDASQLKMYTELLSPSERKTALSMNGEKLQKGAVLSRALLRTTLSRY
;
A
#
# COMPACT_ATOMS: atom_id res chain seq x y z
N MET A 1 -5.03 24.92 47.75
CA MET A 1 -4.60 23.51 47.66
C MET A 1 -3.15 23.52 47.20
N PHE A 2 -2.19 23.50 48.14
CA PHE A 2 -1.46 22.30 48.58
C PHE A 2 -0.68 21.64 47.42
N HIS A 3 0.64 21.47 47.41
CA HIS A 3 1.73 21.73 48.35
C HIS A 3 3.02 21.88 47.55
N ARG A 4 3.89 22.77 48.02
CA ARG A 4 5.32 22.78 47.73
C ARG A 4 5.93 21.58 48.47
N LEU A 5 6.54 20.63 47.75
CA LEU A 5 7.40 19.61 48.36
C LEU A 5 8.81 19.75 47.80
N LEU A 6 9.68 20.27 48.66
CA LEU A 6 11.12 20.29 48.56
C LEU A 6 11.64 18.85 48.35
N ARG A 7 12.25 18.58 47.19
CA ARG A 7 13.25 17.50 47.10
C ARG A 7 14.63 18.11 47.32
N ARG A 8 15.20 17.73 48.46
CA ARG A 8 16.60 17.84 48.85
C ARG A 8 17.52 17.50 47.68
N ALA A 9 18.34 18.45 47.26
CA ALA A 9 19.38 18.25 46.27
C ALA A 9 20.47 17.34 46.87
N MET A 10 20.82 16.27 46.15
CA MET A 10 22.08 15.55 46.35
C MET A 10 23.12 16.16 45.40
N PRO A 11 24.40 16.33 45.81
CA PRO A 11 25.44 16.81 44.90
C PRO A 11 25.62 15.80 43.76
N LEU A 12 25.47 16.28 42.52
CA LEU A 12 25.77 15.49 41.33
C LEU A 12 27.29 15.30 41.23
N PRO A 13 27.78 14.10 40.89
CA PRO A 13 29.17 13.94 40.47
C PRO A 13 29.44 14.78 39.21
N PRO A 14 30.68 15.28 39.01
CA PRO A 14 31.02 16.06 37.83
C PRO A 14 30.77 15.24 36.55
N PRO A 15 30.37 15.89 35.44
CA PRO A 15 30.04 15.20 34.19
C PRO A 15 31.26 14.42 33.70
N GLN A 16 31.13 13.11 33.63
CA GLN A 16 32.09 12.28 32.91
C GLN A 16 31.97 12.59 31.42
N SER A 17 33.12 12.78 30.78
CA SER A 17 33.28 12.98 29.34
C SER A 17 32.47 11.95 28.54
N PRO A 18 31.84 12.31 27.40
CA PRO A 18 31.01 11.37 26.66
C PRO A 18 31.83 10.18 26.16
N LEU A 19 31.45 8.97 26.59
CA LEU A 19 31.87 7.73 25.95
C LEU A 19 31.37 7.71 24.49
N PRO A 20 32.19 7.27 23.52
CA PRO A 20 31.74 7.17 22.13
C PRO A 20 30.64 6.10 22.02
N ALA A 21 29.47 6.51 21.52
CA ALA A 21 28.35 5.62 21.29
C ALA A 21 28.75 4.47 20.33
N PRO A 22 28.25 3.23 20.57
CA PRO A 22 28.46 2.13 19.65
C PRO A 22 27.81 2.50 18.31
N ARG A 23 28.63 2.55 17.26
CA ARG A 23 28.19 2.78 15.88
C ARG A 23 27.27 1.63 15.48
N MET A 24 25.96 1.84 15.58
CA MET A 24 25.01 0.96 14.93
C MET A 24 25.19 1.09 13.41
N PRO A 25 25.37 -0.03 12.67
CA PRO A 25 25.31 0.00 11.22
C PRO A 25 23.99 0.62 10.80
N GLY A 26 24.06 1.69 10.00
CA GLY A 26 22.89 2.33 9.45
C GLY A 26 22.05 1.29 8.73
N VAL A 27 20.86 1.02 9.26
CA VAL A 27 19.78 0.48 8.44
C VAL A 27 19.39 1.63 7.52
N THR A 28 20.12 1.73 6.41
CA THR A 28 19.66 2.42 5.22
C THR A 28 18.51 1.59 4.71
N GLY A 29 17.33 1.78 5.32
CA GLY A 29 16.07 1.32 4.79
C GLY A 29 15.88 2.03 3.46
N GLY A 30 16.42 1.43 2.40
CA GLY A 30 16.28 1.91 1.04
C GLY A 30 14.80 2.10 0.79
N ARG A 31 14.37 3.34 0.56
CA ARG A 31 13.08 3.65 -0.03
C ARG A 31 13.08 3.01 -1.42
N LEU A 32 12.64 1.76 -1.50
CA LEU A 32 12.44 1.03 -2.76
C LEU A 32 11.15 1.42 -3.48
N PHE A 33 10.54 2.53 -3.11
CA PHE A 33 9.48 3.13 -3.90
C PHE A 33 10.14 4.24 -4.71
N ALA A 34 10.62 3.87 -5.90
CA ALA A 34 10.77 4.87 -6.97
C ALA A 34 9.48 5.67 -6.98
N SER A 35 9.59 6.99 -6.78
CA SER A 35 8.44 7.88 -6.71
C SER A 35 7.74 7.88 -8.07
N LEU A 36 6.78 6.99 -8.23
CA LEU A 36 5.84 7.02 -9.34
C LEU A 36 5.20 8.42 -9.35
N PRO A 37 5.06 9.04 -10.53
CA PRO A 37 4.41 10.34 -10.62
C PRO A 37 3.02 10.24 -9.97
N SER A 38 2.67 11.25 -9.17
CA SER A 38 1.32 11.32 -8.59
C SER A 38 0.30 11.24 -9.73
N PRO A 39 -0.75 10.39 -9.60
CA PRO A 39 -1.79 10.38 -10.60
C PRO A 39 -2.38 11.79 -10.76
N PRO A 40 -2.75 12.19 -11.99
CA PRO A 40 -3.34 13.49 -12.23
C PRO A 40 -4.60 13.65 -11.37
N PRO A 41 -4.86 14.85 -10.82
CA PRO A 41 -6.01 15.07 -9.97
C PRO A 41 -7.29 14.69 -10.72
N LEU A 42 -8.17 13.96 -10.04
CA LEU A 42 -9.49 13.66 -10.55
C LEU A 42 -10.24 14.98 -10.71
N GLN A 43 -10.64 15.30 -11.94
CA GLN A 43 -11.39 16.51 -12.23
C GLN A 43 -12.77 16.42 -11.56
N SER A 44 -13.26 17.57 -11.06
CA SER A 44 -14.61 17.91 -10.56
C SER A 44 -15.44 16.84 -9.81
N ARG A 45 -15.96 17.21 -8.64
CA ARG A 45 -16.92 16.44 -7.80
C ARG A 45 -18.20 15.94 -8.53
N ARG A 46 -18.48 16.41 -9.75
CA ARG A 46 -19.70 16.08 -10.52
C ARG A 46 -19.46 15.19 -11.74
N GLU A 47 -18.28 14.62 -11.89
CA GLU A 47 -17.97 13.74 -13.02
C GLU A 47 -18.38 12.29 -12.75
N VAL A 48 -18.92 11.65 -13.79
CA VAL A 48 -19.17 10.21 -13.82
C VAL A 48 -18.12 9.57 -14.71
N HIS A 49 -17.27 8.72 -14.13
CA HIS A 49 -16.23 8.01 -14.88
C HIS A 49 -16.69 6.58 -15.15
N VAL A 50 -16.79 6.22 -16.43
CA VAL A 50 -17.14 4.86 -16.87
C VAL A 50 -15.88 4.16 -17.35
N TRP A 51 -15.54 3.06 -16.68
CA TRP A 51 -14.41 2.20 -17.03
C TRP A 51 -14.95 0.92 -17.65
N TYR A 52 -14.39 0.53 -18.80
CA TYR A 52 -14.75 -0.73 -19.45
C TYR A 52 -13.49 -1.45 -19.94
N LEU A 53 -13.64 -2.75 -20.11
CA LEU A 53 -12.66 -3.64 -20.69
C LEU A 53 -13.39 -4.72 -21.50
N LEU A 54 -12.76 -5.20 -22.56
CA LEU A 54 -13.28 -6.26 -23.40
C LEU A 54 -12.49 -7.55 -23.11
N PRO A 55 -13.09 -8.55 -22.43
CA PRO A 55 -12.39 -9.78 -22.09
C PRO A 55 -11.86 -10.52 -23.31
N ASP A 56 -12.51 -10.39 -24.46
CA ASP A 56 -12.16 -11.10 -25.69
C ASP A 56 -10.92 -10.49 -26.40
N GLU A 57 -10.59 -9.23 -26.14
CA GLU A 57 -9.39 -8.58 -26.67
C GLU A 57 -8.11 -9.02 -25.95
N LEU A 58 -8.23 -9.51 -24.72
CA LEU A 58 -7.09 -9.93 -23.92
C LEU A 58 -6.61 -11.34 -24.32
N LYS A 59 -5.71 -11.44 -25.30
CA LYS A 59 -5.24 -12.75 -25.80
C LYS A 59 -4.09 -13.34 -24.99
N ASP A 60 -3.35 -12.51 -24.26
CA ASP A 60 -2.14 -12.94 -23.55
C ASP A 60 -2.44 -13.50 -22.16
N ALA A 61 -2.05 -14.76 -21.94
CA ALA A 61 -2.18 -15.42 -20.65
C ALA A 61 -1.33 -14.74 -19.55
N SER A 62 -0.21 -14.11 -19.92
CA SER A 62 0.65 -13.37 -18.99
C SER A 62 -0.07 -12.15 -18.40
N GLN A 63 -0.87 -11.44 -19.22
CA GLN A 63 -1.67 -10.30 -18.77
C GLN A 63 -2.75 -10.76 -17.79
N LEU A 64 -3.44 -11.85 -18.09
CA LEU A 64 -4.46 -12.41 -17.18
C LEU A 64 -3.85 -12.81 -15.83
N LYS A 65 -2.65 -13.41 -15.84
CA LYS A 65 -1.91 -13.73 -14.63
C LYS A 65 -1.60 -12.48 -13.81
N MET A 66 -1.08 -11.43 -14.45
CA MET A 66 -0.79 -10.15 -13.79
C MET A 66 -2.04 -9.54 -13.15
N TYR A 67 -3.19 -9.55 -13.84
CA TYR A 67 -4.45 -9.08 -13.24
C TYR A 67 -4.89 -9.95 -12.06
N THR A 68 -4.73 -11.26 -12.16
CA THR A 68 -5.02 -12.20 -11.05
C THR A 68 -4.16 -11.92 -9.82
N GLU A 69 -2.93 -11.45 -10.01
CA GLU A 69 -2.01 -11.07 -8.94
C GLU A 69 -2.43 -9.79 -8.20
N LEU A 70 -3.19 -8.89 -8.84
CA LEU A 70 -3.74 -7.68 -8.21
C LEU A 70 -4.88 -7.98 -7.21
N LEU A 71 -5.55 -9.12 -7.34
CA LEU A 71 -6.65 -9.53 -6.47
C LEU A 71 -6.14 -10.01 -5.13
N SER A 72 -6.90 -9.76 -4.05
CA SER A 72 -6.66 -10.46 -2.78
C SER A 72 -6.90 -11.96 -2.90
N PRO A 73 -6.32 -12.78 -1.99
CA PRO A 73 -6.54 -14.23 -2.01
C PRO A 73 -8.02 -14.64 -1.99
N SER A 74 -8.87 -13.91 -1.26
CA SER A 74 -10.32 -14.13 -1.22
C SER A 74 -11.00 -13.87 -2.56
N GLU A 75 -10.73 -12.70 -3.16
CA GLU A 75 -11.26 -12.30 -4.47
C GLU A 75 -10.83 -13.28 -5.56
N ARG A 76 -9.56 -13.69 -5.53
CA ARG A 76 -9.01 -14.67 -6.45
C ARG A 76 -9.73 -16.01 -6.33
N LYS A 77 -9.94 -16.50 -5.12
CA LYS A 77 -10.67 -17.75 -4.87
C LYS A 77 -12.09 -17.67 -5.45
N THR A 78 -12.80 -16.57 -5.22
CA THR A 78 -14.15 -16.37 -5.76
C THR A 78 -14.15 -16.32 -7.29
N ALA A 79 -13.23 -15.57 -7.90
CA ALA A 79 -13.14 -15.44 -9.35
C ALA A 79 -12.85 -16.80 -10.02
N LEU A 80 -11.93 -17.58 -9.44
CA LEU A 80 -11.56 -18.91 -9.96
C LEU A 80 -12.59 -20.00 -9.64
N SER A 81 -13.51 -19.78 -8.69
CA SER A 81 -14.60 -20.73 -8.42
C SER A 81 -15.76 -20.68 -9.42
N MET A 82 -15.77 -19.67 -10.32
CA MET A 82 -16.82 -19.57 -11.34
C MET A 82 -16.71 -20.69 -12.38
N ASN A 83 -17.85 -21.16 -12.88
CA ASN A 83 -17.87 -22.25 -13.84
C ASN A 83 -17.55 -21.76 -15.27
N GLY A 84 -16.46 -22.27 -15.84
CA GLY A 84 -16.04 -21.96 -17.21
C GLY A 84 -15.05 -20.81 -17.34
N GLU A 85 -14.09 -20.98 -18.25
CA GLU A 85 -12.94 -20.08 -18.43
C GLU A 85 -13.35 -18.65 -18.77
N LYS A 86 -14.39 -18.46 -19.60
CA LYS A 86 -14.87 -17.14 -19.98
C LYS A 86 -15.41 -16.36 -18.77
N LEU A 87 -16.15 -17.04 -17.88
CA LEU A 87 -16.67 -16.43 -16.66
C LEU A 87 -15.55 -16.13 -15.66
N GLN A 88 -14.61 -17.05 -15.47
CA GLN A 88 -13.45 -16.83 -14.61
C GLN A 88 -12.61 -15.63 -15.09
N LYS A 89 -12.32 -15.58 -16.38
CA LYS A 89 -11.60 -14.46 -17.01
C LYS A 89 -12.35 -13.14 -16.80
N GLY A 90 -13.66 -13.12 -17.05
CA GLY A 90 -14.50 -11.94 -16.81
C GLY A 90 -14.48 -11.49 -15.35
N ALA A 91 -14.54 -12.43 -14.41
CA ALA A 91 -14.52 -12.14 -12.97
C ALA A 91 -13.19 -11.57 -12.50
N VAL A 92 -12.07 -12.15 -12.94
CA VAL A 92 -10.72 -11.64 -12.67
C VAL A 92 -10.59 -10.22 -13.18
N LEU A 93 -10.94 -9.98 -14.45
CA LEU A 93 -10.79 -8.67 -15.08
C LEU A 93 -11.68 -7.62 -14.43
N SER A 94 -12.95 -7.95 -14.14
CA SER A 94 -13.87 -7.03 -13.47
C SER A 94 -13.35 -6.64 -12.08
N ARG A 95 -12.79 -7.59 -11.34
CA ARG A 95 -12.27 -7.30 -10.00
C ARG A 95 -10.96 -6.50 -10.05
N ALA A 96 -10.08 -6.82 -10.99
CA ALA A 96 -8.87 -6.03 -11.24
C ALA A 96 -9.21 -4.59 -11.63
N LEU A 97 -10.25 -4.40 -12.46
CA LEU A 97 -10.75 -3.07 -12.81
C LEU A 97 -11.23 -2.33 -11.57
N LEU A 98 -12.05 -2.95 -10.72
CA LEU A 98 -12.49 -2.32 -9.47
C LEU A 98 -11.33 -1.94 -8.55
N ARG A 99 -10.33 -2.82 -8.39
CA ARG A 99 -9.13 -2.55 -7.57
C ARG A 99 -8.36 -1.33 -8.08
N THR A 100 -8.12 -1.27 -9.40
CA THR A 100 -7.36 -0.19 -10.03
C THR A 100 -8.13 1.11 -10.05
N THR A 101 -9.43 1.06 -10.31
CA THR A 101 -10.33 2.21 -10.20
C THR A 101 -10.35 2.74 -8.77
N LEU A 102 -10.62 1.90 -7.75
CA LEU A 102 -10.64 2.35 -6.36
C LEU A 102 -9.28 2.85 -5.87
N SER A 103 -8.16 2.33 -6.37
CA SER A 103 -6.84 2.86 -6.03
C SER A 103 -6.59 4.26 -6.60
N ARG A 104 -7.38 4.69 -7.58
CA ARG A 104 -7.27 6.01 -8.19
C ARG A 104 -8.04 7.10 -7.42
N TYR A 105 -9.15 6.76 -6.77
CA TYR A 105 -9.98 7.70 -5.98
C TYR A 105 -9.60 7.67 -4.51
#